data_AF-A0A928M9G6-F1
#
_entry.id   AF-A0A928M9G6-F1
#
_cell.length_a   1.000
_cell.length_b   1.000
_cell.length_c   1.000
_cell.angle_alpha   90.00
_cell.angle_beta   90.00
_cell.angle_gamma   90.00
#
_symmetry.space_group_name_H-M   'P 1'
#
loop_
_entity.id
_entity.type
_entity.pdbx_description
1 polymer ?
#
loop_
_entity_poly.entity_id
_entity_poly.type
_entity_poly.pdbx_seq_one_letter_code
_entity_poly.pdbx_strand_id
1 'polypeptide(L)'
;MKKRLLTLLAAALLLLSLGTSAFAVKQPTGDFYFADYANVLSPELKQRICENNDLLEWSCRGAQFVVLTVEDLDGMEIEDYAAQVLREWEIGDEKNKNGVLLLLDVETQSYCLLSGEGIRDSFDPFLDRLLGEEFQSAFSTGDYDTAVSAVMAAVLEWYDGLYGTNISQNSSTGAVRENSSWWLIVAVIVAFVLSRALGGRGRGGNRDGFLSRLFLGSRLGRGRGSGDDREQR
;
A
#
# COMPACT_ATOMS: atom_id res chain seq x y z
N MET A 1 58.87 1.66 29.06
CA MET A 1 58.52 2.64 28.02
C MET A 1 57.81 2.00 26.81
N LYS A 2 58.31 0.89 26.24
CA LYS A 2 57.73 0.20 25.08
C LYS A 2 56.24 -0.22 25.22
N LYS A 3 55.81 -0.67 26.41
CA LYS A 3 54.42 -1.09 26.67
C LYS A 3 53.42 0.08 26.66
N ARG A 4 53.82 1.27 27.11
CA ARG A 4 52.97 2.47 27.10
C ARG A 4 52.82 3.06 25.70
N LEU A 5 53.87 2.92 24.87
CA LEU A 5 53.85 3.29 23.46
C LEU A 5 52.89 2.38 22.67
N LEU A 6 52.92 1.07 22.92
CA LEU A 6 52.01 0.10 22.31
C LEU A 6 50.53 0.34 22.68
N THR A 7 50.23 0.68 23.93
CA THR A 7 48.85 1.02 24.34
C THR A 7 48.34 2.32 23.73
N LEU A 8 49.20 3.33 23.55
CA LEU A 8 48.81 4.58 22.89
C LEU A 8 48.57 4.37 21.39
N LEU A 9 49.36 3.51 20.75
CA LEU A 9 49.22 3.20 19.32
C LEU A 9 47.95 2.36 19.05
N ALA A 10 47.61 1.43 19.94
CA ALA A 10 46.37 0.67 19.87
C ALA A 10 45.13 1.56 20.12
N ALA A 11 45.21 2.51 21.07
CA ALA A 11 44.13 3.46 21.31
C ALA A 11 43.93 4.43 20.14
N ALA A 12 45.01 4.88 19.50
CA ALA A 12 44.95 5.71 18.29
C ALA A 12 44.36 4.96 17.09
N LEU A 13 44.68 3.67 16.93
CA LEU A 13 44.12 2.82 15.87
C LEU A 13 42.62 2.52 16.10
N LEU A 14 42.20 2.38 17.37
CA LEU A 14 40.79 2.23 17.74
C LEU A 14 39.99 3.52 17.52
N LEU A 15 40.59 4.69 17.77
CA LEU A 15 39.98 6.00 17.50
C LEU A 15 39.85 6.28 16.00
N LEU A 16 40.75 5.73 15.17
CA LEU A 16 40.69 5.88 13.72
C LEU A 16 39.60 5.00 13.06
N SER A 17 39.11 3.96 13.74
CA SER A 17 38.03 3.10 13.22
C SER A 17 36.62 3.62 13.48
N LEU A 18 36.44 4.72 14.22
CA LEU A 18 35.11 5.33 14.46
C LEU A 18 34.69 6.34 13.38
N GLY A 19 35.47 6.49 12.30
CA GLY A 19 35.20 7.43 11.22
C GLY A 19 34.67 6.76 9.95
N THR A 20 33.73 5.83 10.04
CA THR A 20 32.89 5.52 8.87
C THR A 20 31.79 6.55 8.83
N SER A 21 31.93 7.55 7.96
CA SER A 21 30.78 8.34 7.50
C SER A 21 29.84 7.36 6.80
N ALA A 22 28.89 6.80 7.54
CA ALA A 22 27.76 6.15 6.94
C ALA A 22 26.95 7.26 6.29
N PHE A 23 26.97 7.34 4.96
CA PHE A 23 25.99 8.12 4.23
C PHE A 23 24.63 7.52 4.56
N ALA A 24 23.86 8.23 5.39
CA ALA A 24 22.58 7.75 5.85
C ALA A 24 21.55 8.09 4.78
N VAL A 25 20.97 7.06 4.18
CA VAL A 25 19.81 7.22 3.31
C VAL A 25 18.66 7.81 4.12
N LYS A 26 17.84 8.65 3.46
CA LYS A 26 16.65 9.21 4.11
C LYS A 26 15.73 8.08 4.60
N GLN A 27 15.05 8.30 5.72
CA GLN A 27 14.09 7.34 6.27
C GLN A 27 12.71 7.48 5.59
N PRO A 28 11.84 6.47 5.64
CA PRO A 28 10.48 6.64 5.15
C PRO A 28 9.75 7.75 5.93
N THR A 29 8.95 8.56 5.23
CA THR A 29 8.05 9.52 5.87
C THR A 29 6.84 8.81 6.48
N GLY A 30 5.96 9.56 7.16
CA GLY A 30 4.77 8.99 7.83
C GLY A 30 3.85 8.18 6.90
N ASP A 31 3.90 8.47 5.59
CA ASP A 31 3.36 7.64 4.54
C ASP A 31 4.50 6.86 3.88
N PHE A 32 4.43 5.52 3.91
CA PHE A 32 5.52 4.63 3.45
C PHE A 32 5.67 4.61 1.92
N TYR A 33 4.57 4.81 1.18
CA TYR A 33 4.54 4.69 -0.28
C TYR A 33 5.15 5.88 -1.03
N PHE A 34 5.33 7.01 -0.36
CA PHE A 34 6.01 8.14 -0.95
C PHE A 34 6.82 8.87 0.11
N ALA A 35 7.96 9.40 -0.29
CA ALA A 35 8.77 10.28 0.53
C ALA A 35 9.19 11.47 -0.32
N ASP A 36 8.58 12.62 -0.02
CA ASP A 36 8.75 13.82 -0.81
C ASP A 36 9.66 14.82 -0.09
N TYR A 37 10.98 14.58 -0.12
CA TYR A 37 11.94 15.46 0.54
C TYR A 37 12.18 16.76 -0.22
N ALA A 38 11.95 16.75 -1.54
CA ALA A 38 12.07 17.95 -2.38
C ALA A 38 10.76 18.77 -2.43
N ASN A 39 9.68 18.30 -1.79
CA ASN A 39 8.37 18.95 -1.78
C ASN A 39 7.84 19.31 -3.19
N VAL A 40 7.99 18.37 -4.13
CA VAL A 40 7.62 18.54 -5.54
C VAL A 40 6.33 17.81 -5.93
N LEU A 41 5.81 16.92 -5.08
CA LEU A 41 4.65 16.09 -5.40
C LEU A 41 3.36 16.72 -4.84
N SER A 42 2.33 16.80 -5.69
CA SER A 42 1.00 17.29 -5.27
C SER A 42 0.32 16.34 -4.27
N PRO A 43 -0.58 16.86 -3.41
CA PRO A 43 -1.38 16.03 -2.52
C PRO A 43 -2.28 15.06 -3.28
N GLU A 44 -2.80 15.45 -4.46
CA GLU A 44 -3.60 14.59 -5.31
C GLU A 44 -2.80 13.39 -5.83
N LEU A 45 -1.54 13.61 -6.23
CA LEU A 45 -0.66 12.51 -6.63
C LEU A 45 -0.32 11.61 -5.45
N LYS A 46 0.01 12.16 -4.29
CA LYS A 46 0.28 11.38 -3.06
C LYS A 46 -0.87 10.44 -2.72
N GLN A 47 -2.11 10.95 -2.80
CA GLN A 47 -3.30 10.14 -2.61
C GLN A 47 -3.40 9.01 -3.65
N ARG A 48 -3.20 9.31 -4.94
CA ARG A 48 -3.23 8.30 -6.01
C ARG A 48 -2.17 7.23 -5.83
N ILE A 49 -0.98 7.59 -5.34
CA ILE A 49 0.09 6.62 -5.02
C ILE A 49 -0.39 5.65 -3.94
N CYS A 50 -0.98 6.15 -2.86
CA CYS A 50 -1.51 5.31 -1.79
C CYS A 50 -2.64 4.38 -2.28
N GLU A 51 -3.61 4.91 -3.03
CA GLU A 51 -4.74 4.12 -3.56
C GLU A 51 -4.29 2.99 -4.49
N ASN A 52 -3.29 3.26 -5.35
CA ASN A 52 -2.74 2.24 -6.24
C ASN A 52 -1.90 1.20 -5.49
N ASN A 53 -1.18 1.60 -4.45
CA ASN A 53 -0.46 0.66 -3.59
C ASN A 53 -1.41 -0.28 -2.85
N ASP A 54 -2.55 0.22 -2.33
CA ASP A 54 -3.56 -0.64 -1.73
C ASP A 54 -4.06 -1.73 -2.71
N LEU A 55 -4.21 -1.38 -4.00
CA LEU A 55 -4.57 -2.33 -5.05
C LEU A 55 -3.45 -3.33 -5.35
N LEU A 56 -2.20 -2.87 -5.38
CA LEU A 56 -1.01 -3.71 -5.60
C LEU A 56 -0.82 -4.70 -4.46
N GLU A 57 -0.93 -4.26 -3.21
CA GLU A 57 -0.77 -5.14 -2.05
C GLU A 57 -1.83 -6.23 -2.04
N TRP A 58 -3.09 -5.85 -2.30
CA TRP A 58 -4.21 -6.78 -2.27
C TRP A 58 -4.22 -7.76 -3.46
N SER A 59 -3.87 -7.28 -4.67
CA SER A 59 -4.05 -8.05 -5.91
C SER A 59 -2.76 -8.75 -6.36
N CYS A 60 -1.59 -8.18 -6.04
CA CYS A 60 -0.28 -8.61 -6.55
C CYS A 60 0.61 -9.21 -5.45
N ARG A 61 0.01 -9.85 -4.44
CA ARG A 61 0.71 -10.58 -3.37
C ARG A 61 1.68 -9.68 -2.57
N GLY A 62 1.23 -8.50 -2.15
CA GLY A 62 2.05 -7.57 -1.38
C GLY A 62 3.06 -6.77 -2.21
N ALA A 63 2.81 -6.60 -3.52
CA ALA A 63 3.64 -5.72 -4.34
C ALA A 63 3.51 -4.27 -3.87
N GLN A 64 4.59 -3.51 -3.97
CA GLN A 64 4.62 -2.10 -3.57
C GLN A 64 5.35 -1.27 -4.62
N PHE A 65 4.88 -0.06 -4.85
CA PHE A 65 5.52 0.96 -5.67
C PHE A 65 5.75 2.21 -4.82
N VAL A 66 7.02 2.54 -4.59
CA VAL A 66 7.42 3.65 -3.73
C VAL A 66 8.05 4.76 -4.56
N VAL A 67 7.69 6.01 -4.26
CA VAL A 67 8.26 7.19 -4.90
C VAL A 67 9.10 7.96 -3.89
N LEU A 68 10.37 8.17 -4.18
CA LEU A 68 11.27 8.96 -3.35
C LEU A 68 11.77 10.16 -4.17
N THR A 69 11.50 11.37 -3.68
CA THR A 69 12.11 12.59 -4.22
C THR A 69 13.13 13.10 -3.22
N VAL A 70 14.33 13.43 -3.69
CA VAL A 70 15.42 13.98 -2.88
C VAL A 70 15.94 15.26 -3.52
N GLU A 71 16.41 16.17 -2.68
CA GLU A 71 17.11 17.36 -3.15
C GLU A 71 18.55 17.01 -3.55
N ASP A 72 19.26 16.22 -2.73
CA ASP A 72 20.63 15.76 -3.01
C ASP A 72 20.77 14.28 -2.60
N LEU A 73 21.72 13.58 -3.22
CA LEU A 73 22.10 12.20 -2.96
C LEU A 73 23.25 12.09 -1.94
N ASP A 74 23.62 13.20 -1.31
CA ASP A 74 24.75 13.34 -0.39
C ASP A 74 26.07 12.85 -1.01
N GLY A 75 26.24 13.00 -2.34
CA GLY A 75 27.44 12.57 -3.07
C GLY A 75 27.53 11.07 -3.39
N MET A 76 26.46 10.29 -3.20
CA MET A 76 26.36 8.91 -3.70
C MET A 76 25.86 8.85 -5.14
N GLU A 77 26.22 7.80 -5.88
CA GLU A 77 25.61 7.51 -7.18
C GLU A 77 24.13 7.15 -6.99
N ILE A 78 23.27 7.58 -7.94
CA ILE A 78 21.82 7.45 -7.81
C ILE A 78 21.38 5.98 -7.75
N GLU A 79 22.02 5.07 -8.49
CA GLU A 79 21.72 3.65 -8.45
C GLU A 79 22.09 3.02 -7.09
N ASP A 80 23.24 3.39 -6.54
CA ASP A 80 23.70 2.91 -5.23
C ASP A 80 22.83 3.45 -4.10
N TYR A 81 22.41 4.71 -4.20
CA TYR A 81 21.45 5.32 -3.29
C TYR A 81 20.10 4.59 -3.36
N ALA A 82 19.53 4.43 -4.56
CA ALA A 82 18.26 3.72 -4.77
C ALA A 82 18.32 2.27 -4.27
N ALA A 83 19.43 1.57 -4.50
CA ALA A 83 19.60 0.20 -4.05
C ALA A 83 19.70 0.09 -2.53
N GLN A 84 20.30 1.08 -1.85
CA GLN A 84 20.28 1.15 -0.39
C GLN A 84 18.86 1.43 0.12
N VAL A 85 18.15 2.41 -0.43
CA VAL A 85 16.75 2.70 -0.08
C VAL A 85 15.90 1.44 -0.19
N LEU A 86 15.93 0.76 -1.34
CA LEU A 86 15.09 -0.40 -1.60
C LEU A 86 15.33 -1.53 -0.59
N ARG A 87 16.58 -1.72 -0.15
CA ARG A 87 16.94 -2.72 0.86
C ARG A 87 16.59 -2.28 2.29
N GLU A 88 16.93 -1.04 2.65
CA GLU A 88 16.72 -0.54 4.02
C GLU A 88 15.25 -0.34 4.34
N TRP A 89 14.46 0.06 3.36
CA TRP A 89 13.01 0.25 3.51
C TRP A 89 12.23 -1.04 3.29
N GLU A 90 12.92 -2.13 2.90
CA GLU A 90 12.32 -3.44 2.65
C GLU A 90 11.10 -3.35 1.72
N ILE A 91 11.26 -2.65 0.59
CA ILE A 91 10.14 -2.33 -0.32
C ILE A 91 9.65 -3.61 -1.01
N GLY A 92 8.35 -3.89 -0.87
CA GLY A 92 7.66 -5.08 -1.37
C GLY A 92 7.47 -6.14 -0.29
N ASP A 93 6.85 -7.27 -0.67
CA ASP A 93 6.65 -8.38 0.25
C ASP A 93 7.98 -9.07 0.60
N GLU A 94 8.18 -9.40 1.88
CA GLU A 94 9.41 -10.05 2.39
C GLU A 94 9.79 -11.33 1.62
N LYS A 95 8.80 -12.08 1.13
CA LYS A 95 9.01 -13.36 0.44
C LYS A 95 9.10 -13.19 -1.07
N ASN A 96 8.23 -12.36 -1.64
CA ASN A 96 8.14 -12.19 -3.09
C ASN A 96 9.13 -11.15 -3.62
N LYS A 97 9.64 -10.25 -2.78
CA LYS A 97 10.57 -9.16 -3.13
C LYS A 97 10.16 -8.43 -4.41
N ASN A 98 8.86 -8.13 -4.50
CA ASN A 98 8.17 -7.55 -5.65
C ASN A 98 7.88 -6.07 -5.42
N GLY A 99 8.86 -5.35 -4.86
CA GLY A 99 8.81 -3.91 -4.71
C GLY A 99 9.43 -3.19 -5.90
N VAL A 100 8.98 -1.98 -6.19
CA VAL A 100 9.57 -1.07 -7.18
C VAL A 100 9.79 0.29 -6.52
N LEU A 101 10.96 0.87 -6.71
CA LEU A 101 11.32 2.20 -6.22
C LEU A 101 11.59 3.13 -7.41
N LEU A 102 10.87 4.25 -7.47
CA LEU A 102 11.21 5.38 -8.33
C LEU A 102 11.89 6.46 -7.49
N LEU A 103 13.18 6.68 -7.72
CA LEU A 103 13.98 7.75 -7.12
C LEU A 103 14.12 8.90 -8.10
N LEU A 104 13.79 10.12 -7.66
CA LEU A 104 13.97 11.36 -8.40
C LEU A 104 14.91 12.28 -7.63
N ASP A 105 16.03 12.65 -8.25
CA ASP A 105 16.93 13.70 -7.80
C ASP A 105 16.58 15.00 -8.52
N VAL A 106 16.06 15.95 -7.74
CA VAL A 106 15.54 17.22 -8.24
C VAL A 106 16.65 18.24 -8.51
N GLU A 107 17.77 18.20 -7.77
CA GLU A 107 18.89 19.12 -7.97
C GLU A 107 19.67 18.79 -9.23
N THR A 108 20.00 17.51 -9.45
CA THR A 108 20.78 17.10 -10.63
C THR A 108 19.91 16.74 -11.84
N GLN A 109 18.59 16.76 -11.69
CA GLN A 109 17.63 16.25 -12.68
C GLN A 109 17.98 14.83 -13.14
N SER A 110 18.25 13.94 -12.17
CA SER A 110 18.52 12.52 -12.41
C SER A 110 17.39 11.66 -11.86
N TYR A 111 17.22 10.45 -12.41
CA TYR A 111 16.23 9.50 -11.93
C TYR A 111 16.76 8.08 -11.98
N CYS A 112 16.24 7.22 -11.09
CA CYS A 112 16.51 5.80 -11.08
C CYS A 112 15.22 5.04 -10.77
N LEU A 113 14.91 4.02 -11.58
CA LEU A 113 13.82 3.10 -11.33
C LEU A 113 14.43 1.73 -11.01
N LEU A 114 14.25 1.27 -9.78
CA LEU A 114 14.85 0.03 -9.30
C LEU A 114 13.77 -0.98 -8.90
N SER A 115 14.00 -2.24 -9.26
CA SER A 115 13.13 -3.36 -8.95
C SER A 115 13.71 -4.22 -7.82
N GLY A 116 12.81 -4.81 -7.03
CA GLY A 116 13.13 -5.80 -6.03
C GLY A 116 13.63 -7.10 -6.66
N GLU A 117 14.47 -7.84 -5.93
CA GLU A 117 15.15 -9.04 -6.44
C GLU A 117 14.20 -10.10 -7.02
N GLY A 118 12.98 -10.22 -6.49
CA GLY A 118 12.05 -11.27 -6.91
C GLY A 118 11.36 -11.00 -8.23
N ILE A 119 11.38 -9.74 -8.69
CA ILE A 119 10.82 -9.34 -9.99
C ILE A 119 11.86 -8.82 -10.97
N ARG A 120 13.12 -8.68 -10.54
CA ARG A 120 14.20 -8.09 -11.34
C ARG A 120 14.31 -8.67 -12.75
N ASP A 121 14.41 -9.99 -12.85
CA ASP A 121 14.61 -10.66 -14.15
C ASP A 121 13.45 -10.46 -15.13
N SER A 122 12.24 -10.24 -14.63
CA SER A 122 11.04 -9.99 -15.45
C SER A 122 10.72 -8.50 -15.62
N PHE A 123 11.23 -7.63 -14.74
CA PHE A 123 10.98 -6.19 -14.72
C PHE A 123 12.03 -5.40 -15.51
N ASP A 124 13.31 -5.73 -15.33
CA ASP A 124 14.44 -5.01 -15.93
C ASP A 124 14.35 -4.90 -17.47
N PRO A 125 13.91 -5.94 -18.21
CA PRO A 125 13.71 -5.82 -19.67
C PRO A 125 12.65 -4.80 -20.10
N PHE A 126 11.81 -4.33 -19.18
CA PHE A 126 10.73 -3.37 -19.45
C PHE A 126 11.05 -1.95 -18.96
N LEU A 127 12.19 -1.72 -18.29
CA LEU A 127 12.55 -0.41 -17.72
C LEU A 127 12.44 0.73 -18.75
N ASP A 128 12.99 0.54 -19.95
CA ASP A 128 12.93 1.55 -21.02
C ASP A 128 11.49 1.88 -21.45
N ARG A 129 10.59 0.89 -21.40
CA ARG A 129 9.18 1.08 -21.72
C ARG A 129 8.43 1.77 -20.58
N LEU A 130 8.78 1.46 -19.33
CA LEU A 130 8.22 2.09 -18.14
C LEU A 130 8.64 3.57 -18.07
N LEU A 131 9.88 3.87 -18.47
CA LEU A 131 10.47 5.20 -18.58
C LEU A 131 10.30 5.79 -19.99
N GLY A 132 9.10 5.66 -20.54
CA GLY A 132 8.77 6.08 -21.91
C GLY A 132 8.86 7.60 -22.14
N GLU A 133 8.52 8.02 -23.37
CA GLU A 133 8.63 9.42 -23.80
C GLU A 133 7.84 10.41 -22.92
N GLU A 134 6.66 10.00 -22.43
CA GLU A 134 5.83 10.83 -21.56
C GLU A 134 6.53 11.16 -20.24
N PHE A 135 7.15 10.16 -19.61
CA PHE A 135 7.94 10.35 -18.39
C PHE A 135 9.13 11.29 -18.66
N GLN A 136 9.91 11.01 -19.72
CA GLN A 136 11.10 11.79 -20.04
C GLN A 136 10.74 13.25 -20.36
N SER A 137 9.67 13.47 -21.11
CA SER A 137 9.16 14.81 -21.42
C SER A 137 8.73 15.55 -20.15
N ALA A 138 7.87 14.94 -19.33
CA ALA A 138 7.35 15.56 -18.12
C ALA A 138 8.47 15.89 -17.12
N PHE A 139 9.37 14.92 -16.87
CA PHE A 139 10.51 15.09 -15.99
C PHE A 139 11.44 16.21 -16.44
N SER A 140 11.72 16.31 -17.76
CA SER A 140 12.55 17.39 -18.31
C SER A 140 11.93 18.78 -18.15
N THR A 141 10.60 18.87 -18.13
CA THR A 141 9.85 20.12 -17.92
C THR A 141 9.64 20.48 -16.45
N GLY A 142 10.07 19.62 -15.52
CA GLY A 142 9.82 19.77 -14.08
C GLY A 142 8.39 19.44 -13.65
N ASP A 143 7.61 18.80 -14.53
CA ASP A 143 6.30 18.26 -14.21
C ASP A 143 6.46 16.84 -13.62
N TYR A 144 6.91 16.80 -12.37
CA TYR A 144 7.12 15.56 -11.63
C TYR A 144 5.82 14.79 -11.41
N ASP A 145 4.69 15.49 -11.34
CA ASP A 145 3.40 14.86 -11.12
C ASP A 145 2.99 13.99 -12.31
N THR A 146 3.10 14.54 -13.52
CA THR A 146 2.85 13.82 -14.76
C THR A 146 3.87 12.70 -14.95
N ALA A 147 5.15 12.96 -14.66
CA ALA A 147 6.21 11.96 -14.78
C ALA A 147 5.93 10.73 -13.91
N VAL A 148 5.69 10.92 -12.61
CA VAL A 148 5.39 9.82 -11.67
C VAL A 148 4.09 9.11 -12.05
N SER A 149 3.08 9.86 -12.50
CA SER A 149 1.81 9.29 -12.94
C SER A 149 1.96 8.35 -14.14
N ALA A 150 2.79 8.72 -15.12
CA ALA A 150 3.05 7.93 -16.30
C ALA A 150 3.77 6.61 -15.93
N VAL A 151 4.82 6.69 -15.11
CA VAL A 151 5.54 5.50 -14.64
C VAL A 151 4.63 4.59 -13.82
N MET A 152 3.85 5.16 -12.90
CA MET A 152 2.88 4.39 -12.11
C MET A 152 1.91 3.62 -13.01
N ALA A 153 1.33 4.27 -14.02
CA ALA A 153 0.40 3.62 -14.93
C ALA A 153 1.06 2.44 -15.68
N ALA A 154 2.28 2.65 -16.17
CA ALA A 154 3.04 1.60 -16.86
C ALA A 154 3.43 0.43 -15.93
N VAL A 155 3.78 0.72 -14.68
CA VAL A 155 4.09 -0.29 -13.67
C VAL A 155 2.85 -1.11 -13.30
N LEU A 156 1.69 -0.48 -13.14
CA LEU A 156 0.42 -1.18 -12.89
C LEU A 156 0.05 -2.12 -14.04
N GLU A 157 0.23 -1.68 -15.29
CA GLU A 157 0.00 -2.54 -16.48
C GLU A 157 0.97 -3.73 -16.51
N TRP A 158 2.24 -3.52 -16.15
CA TRP A 158 3.21 -4.60 -16.05
C TRP A 158 2.83 -5.61 -14.94
N TYR A 159 2.37 -5.12 -13.78
CA TYR A 159 1.87 -5.97 -12.69
C TYR A 159 0.63 -6.78 -13.10
N ASP A 160 -0.30 -6.18 -13.87
CA ASP A 160 -1.43 -6.88 -14.45
C ASP A 160 -0.99 -8.05 -15.32
N GLY A 161 0.04 -7.85 -16.14
CA GLY A 161 0.65 -8.91 -16.95
C GLY A 161 1.30 -10.03 -16.11
N LEU A 162 1.99 -9.67 -15.03
CA LEU A 162 2.71 -10.62 -14.19
C LEU A 162 1.77 -11.47 -13.32
N TYR A 163 0.77 -10.86 -12.70
CA TYR A 163 -0.12 -11.52 -11.73
C TYR A 163 -1.49 -11.89 -12.31
N GLY A 164 -1.80 -11.48 -13.55
CA GLY A 164 -3.09 -11.74 -14.18
C GLY A 164 -4.23 -10.93 -13.56
N THR A 165 -3.94 -9.73 -13.06
CA THR A 165 -4.90 -8.83 -12.41
C THR A 165 -5.50 -7.84 -13.40
N ASN A 166 -6.40 -6.96 -12.93
CA ASN A 166 -6.93 -5.83 -13.71
C ASN A 166 -6.89 -4.54 -12.87
N ILE A 167 -5.77 -4.30 -12.18
CA ILE A 167 -5.59 -3.13 -11.32
C ILE A 167 -5.50 -1.84 -12.13
N SER A 168 -4.85 -1.84 -13.29
CA SER A 168 -4.74 -0.64 -14.15
C SER A 168 -6.11 -0.11 -14.58
N GLN A 169 -7.06 -1.00 -14.87
CA GLN A 169 -8.43 -0.64 -15.22
C GLN A 169 -9.21 -0.12 -14.01
N ASN A 170 -9.05 -0.73 -12.83
CA ASN A 170 -9.69 -0.27 -11.60
C ASN A 170 -9.19 1.12 -11.16
N SER A 171 -7.89 1.41 -11.35
CA SER A 171 -7.30 2.72 -11.11
C SER A 171 -7.87 3.81 -12.04
N SER A 172 -8.16 3.47 -13.31
CA SER A 172 -8.75 4.40 -14.29
C SER A 172 -10.25 4.67 -14.09
N THR A 173 -10.96 3.84 -13.33
CA THR A 173 -12.41 3.98 -13.07
C THR A 173 -12.71 4.76 -11.78
N GLY A 174 -11.69 5.32 -11.14
CA GLY A 174 -11.77 6.10 -9.90
C GLY A 174 -12.27 7.53 -10.09
N ALA A 175 -13.53 7.69 -10.48
CA ALA A 175 -14.29 8.86 -10.01
C ALA A 175 -14.24 8.84 -8.48
N VAL A 176 -13.60 9.85 -7.88
CA VAL A 176 -13.56 10.19 -6.44
C VAL A 176 -14.33 9.20 -5.58
N ARG A 177 -13.70 8.09 -5.21
CA ARG A 177 -14.11 7.34 -4.02
C ARG A 177 -13.31 7.95 -2.89
N GLU A 178 -13.85 9.05 -2.36
CA GLU A 178 -13.65 9.46 -0.98
C GLU A 178 -13.57 8.18 -0.14
N ASN A 179 -12.36 7.85 0.34
CA ASN A 179 -12.03 6.59 0.98
C ASN A 179 -12.75 6.51 2.32
N SER A 180 -14.04 6.22 2.19
CA SER A 180 -15.01 6.04 3.23
C SER A 180 -14.90 4.60 3.75
N SER A 181 -13.69 4.18 4.10
CA SER A 181 -13.42 2.86 4.70
C SER A 181 -12.85 2.98 6.11
N TRP A 182 -12.21 4.11 6.43
CA TRP A 182 -11.85 4.43 7.81
C TRP A 182 -13.08 4.75 8.68
N TRP A 183 -14.13 5.38 8.12
CA TRP A 183 -15.38 5.56 8.90
C TRP A 183 -16.08 4.23 9.19
N LEU A 184 -15.89 3.18 8.38
CA LEU A 184 -16.49 1.86 8.68
C LEU A 184 -15.80 1.21 9.88
N ILE A 185 -14.47 1.28 9.95
CA ILE A 185 -13.71 0.80 11.11
C ILE A 185 -14.06 1.63 12.36
N VAL A 186 -14.11 2.96 12.22
CA VAL A 186 -14.53 3.87 13.31
C VAL A 186 -15.99 3.64 13.71
N ALA A 187 -16.90 3.40 12.77
CA ALA A 187 -18.31 3.11 13.05
C ALA A 187 -18.49 1.77 13.76
N VAL A 188 -17.71 0.74 13.42
CA VAL A 188 -17.72 -0.54 14.13
C VAL A 188 -17.20 -0.37 15.57
N ILE A 189 -16.13 0.40 15.77
CA ILE A 189 -15.60 0.69 17.12
C ILE A 189 -16.59 1.52 17.93
N VAL A 190 -17.17 2.57 17.35
CA VAL A 190 -18.16 3.43 18.01
C VAL A 190 -19.44 2.64 18.31
N ALA A 191 -19.92 1.80 17.39
CA ALA A 191 -21.07 0.93 17.61
C ALA A 191 -20.78 -0.10 18.72
N PHE A 192 -19.57 -0.66 18.80
CA PHE A 192 -19.16 -1.58 19.85
C PHE A 192 -19.10 -0.90 21.23
N VAL A 193 -18.56 0.32 21.30
CA VAL A 193 -18.48 1.12 22.52
C VAL A 193 -19.87 1.60 22.97
N LEU A 194 -20.72 2.05 22.04
CA LEU A 194 -22.12 2.41 22.32
C LEU A 194 -22.94 1.19 22.76
N SER A 195 -22.72 0.02 22.16
CA SER A 195 -23.39 -1.22 22.59
C SER A 195 -23.01 -1.61 24.03
N ARG A 196 -21.79 -1.30 24.46
CA ARG A 196 -21.32 -1.51 25.83
C ARG A 196 -21.79 -0.41 26.79
N ALA A 197 -21.98 0.81 26.32
CA ALA A 197 -22.42 1.96 27.13
C ALA A 197 -23.95 2.03 27.31
N LEU A 198 -24.75 1.58 26.33
CA LEU A 198 -26.21 1.52 26.40
C LEU A 198 -26.76 0.16 26.88
N GLY A 199 -25.91 -0.86 27.02
CA GLY A 199 -26.26 -2.21 27.47
C GLY A 199 -26.32 -2.42 28.98
N GLY A 200 -26.48 -1.35 29.77
CA GLY A 200 -26.37 -1.36 31.23
C GLY A 200 -27.64 -0.95 31.98
N ARG A 201 -28.82 -1.51 31.64
CA ARG A 201 -29.98 -1.50 32.57
C ARG A 201 -30.98 -2.59 32.20
N GLY A 202 -31.09 -3.60 33.07
CA GLY A 202 -31.99 -4.73 32.87
C GLY A 202 -33.46 -4.33 32.78
N ARG A 203 -34.21 -5.07 31.97
CA ARG A 203 -35.66 -5.25 32.12
C ARG A 203 -36.02 -6.64 31.58
N GLY A 204 -36.17 -7.59 32.50
CA GLY A 204 -36.83 -8.85 32.20
C GLY A 204 -38.28 -8.61 31.76
N GLY A 205 -38.80 -9.52 30.93
CA GLY A 205 -40.22 -9.58 30.60
C GLY A 205 -40.48 -10.01 29.15
N ASN A 206 -41.10 -11.19 29.04
CA ASN A 206 -41.71 -11.81 27.85
C ASN A 206 -40.83 -12.21 26.66
N ARG A 207 -40.60 -13.52 26.61
CA ARG A 207 -40.49 -14.33 25.40
C ARG A 207 -41.75 -14.15 24.54
N ASP A 208 -41.77 -13.15 23.67
CA ASP A 208 -42.65 -13.11 22.51
C ASP A 208 -41.84 -12.57 21.32
N GLY A 209 -41.11 -13.50 20.71
CA GLY A 209 -40.21 -13.22 19.60
C GLY A 209 -40.96 -12.67 18.40
N PHE A 210 -40.55 -11.48 17.96
CA PHE A 210 -40.88 -10.92 16.64
C PHE A 210 -40.48 -11.87 15.50
N LEU A 211 -39.51 -12.76 15.74
CA LEU A 211 -39.09 -13.83 14.81
C LEU A 211 -40.09 -15.00 14.73
N SER A 212 -41.00 -15.16 15.70
CA SER A 212 -42.07 -16.17 15.64
C SER A 212 -43.24 -15.71 14.76
N ARG A 213 -43.33 -14.41 14.42
CA ARG A 213 -44.42 -13.82 13.63
C ARG A 213 -44.13 -13.75 12.12
N LEU A 214 -42.90 -14.02 11.71
CA LEU A 214 -42.52 -14.11 10.29
C LEU A 214 -42.53 -15.55 9.74
N PHE A 215 -42.63 -16.56 10.61
CA PHE A 215 -42.66 -17.98 10.21
C PHE A 215 -44.02 -18.70 10.41
N LEU A 216 -45.05 -18.01 10.89
CA LEU A 216 -46.39 -18.58 11.12
C LEU A 216 -47.47 -17.97 10.23
N GLY A 217 -47.17 -17.88 8.93
CA GLY A 217 -48.07 -17.30 7.92
C GLY A 217 -48.20 -18.16 6.68
N SER A 218 -48.18 -19.50 6.79
CA SER A 218 -48.41 -20.41 5.64
C SER A 218 -48.80 -21.82 6.09
N ARG A 219 -49.96 -21.99 6.74
CA ARG A 219 -50.73 -23.25 6.67
C ARG A 219 -52.23 -22.97 6.78
N LEU A 220 -52.80 -22.51 5.66
CA LEU A 220 -54.15 -22.86 5.25
C LEU A 220 -54.20 -24.38 5.08
N GLY A 221 -55.01 -25.07 5.90
CA GLY A 221 -55.01 -26.53 5.95
C GLY A 221 -56.19 -27.12 6.71
N ARG A 222 -57.41 -26.77 6.30
CA ARG A 222 -58.51 -27.73 6.06
C ARG A 222 -58.68 -28.87 7.10
N GLY A 223 -59.43 -28.64 8.18
CA GLY A 223 -60.28 -29.67 8.80
C GLY A 223 -61.68 -29.53 8.18
N ARG A 224 -62.34 -30.51 7.55
CA ARG A 224 -62.60 -31.94 7.84
C ARG A 224 -63.44 -32.14 9.13
N GLY A 225 -64.72 -31.78 9.05
CA GLY A 225 -65.85 -32.47 9.72
C GLY A 225 -66.76 -33.03 8.61
N SER A 226 -67.08 -34.33 8.57
CA SER A 226 -68.14 -35.02 9.35
C SER A 226 -69.53 -34.53 8.92
N GLY A 227 -70.52 -35.33 8.54
CA GLY A 227 -70.71 -36.76 8.27
C GLY A 227 -71.96 -36.84 7.36
N ASP A 228 -72.09 -37.86 6.55
CA ASP A 228 -73.03 -38.96 6.77
C ASP A 228 -74.25 -38.83 5.84
N ASP A 229 -74.92 -39.96 5.64
CA ASP A 229 -76.19 -40.18 4.96
C ASP A 229 -76.19 -40.34 3.42
N ARG A 230 -76.36 -41.63 3.04
CA ARG A 230 -77.42 -42.19 2.16
C ARG A 230 -77.55 -41.59 0.74
N GLU A 231 -77.82 -42.32 -0.33
CA GLU A 231 -78.49 -43.60 -0.50
C GLU A 231 -78.21 -44.06 -1.93
N GLN A 232 -78.23 -45.38 -2.10
CA GLN A 232 -78.48 -46.10 -3.36
C GLN A 232 -79.60 -45.37 -4.13
N ARG A 233 -79.50 -45.08 -5.43
CA ARG A 233 -79.62 -46.02 -6.55
C ARG A 233 -79.60 -45.22 -7.85
#